data_AF-A0A0E0FAK8-F1
#
_entry.id   AF-A0A0E0FAK8-F1
#
_cell.length_a   1.000
_cell.length_b   1.000
_cell.length_c   1.000
_cell.angle_alpha   90.00
_cell.angle_beta   90.00
_cell.angle_gamma   90.00
#
_symmetry.space_group_name_H-M   'P 1'
#
loop_
_entity.id
_entity.type
_entity.pdbx_description
1 polymer ?
#
loop_
_entity_poly.entity_id
_entity_poly.type
_entity_poly.pdbx_seq_one_letter_code
_entity_poly.pdbx_strand_id
1 'polypeptide(L)'
;MQRYLGSESENKPGKQDCTTTGFQPSSNPMNEIWLGRIDGSTESNQIHLPIKDVTEGNYKATDVEVIGSNHTVDEDVLHPYVYIYSSHRNGTIYKNERYWDSVFLLMSLTVKRLNNSTNVIFSEAQVEPMRFSVTERCKPNPENCQYHSTCGMMQVFSLKLAKTTTNSSPIQLYGYIAARDVVDSMLNYVFNRSRDDPLVVQQGSIIEMTGPKRGIGMVADVIFEFDMRIKNGEKEEDDLQLIDGIIEIDDNMVTMIGTPRIFRLSGDCVSVDMSMAIFDNAVEATVEVAISELHYGFDLSISYVLSELEGNREFQLFSRTIGESCGLRRFMIAVNLDTLMHLKFKVHKEGSNVVEHCCSFESKLHGCASQEIKLEEASILVKVTWSPLIA
;
A
#
# COMPACT_ATOMS: atom_id res chain seq x y z
N MET A 1 30.02 -33.93 -43.53
CA MET A 1 29.85 -34.23 -42.09
C MET A 1 30.69 -33.21 -41.30
N GLN A 2 30.19 -31.98 -41.21
CA GLN A 2 30.86 -30.85 -40.57
C GLN A 2 30.29 -30.69 -39.15
N ARG A 3 31.17 -30.62 -38.15
CA ARG A 3 30.80 -30.32 -36.76
C ARG A 3 30.92 -28.81 -36.55
N TYR A 4 29.80 -28.18 -36.22
CA TYR A 4 29.73 -26.82 -35.67
C TYR A 4 30.11 -26.88 -34.19
N LEU A 5 31.10 -26.07 -33.78
CA LEU A 5 31.38 -25.73 -32.39
C LEU A 5 30.77 -24.35 -32.14
N GLY A 6 29.66 -24.30 -31.40
CA GLY A 6 29.10 -23.07 -30.85
C GLY A 6 29.74 -22.79 -29.50
N SER A 7 30.30 -21.59 -29.35
CA SER A 7 30.78 -21.06 -28.08
C SER A 7 29.64 -20.33 -27.37
N GLU A 8 29.09 -20.94 -26.32
CA GLU A 8 28.26 -20.24 -25.33
C GLU A 8 29.19 -19.53 -24.34
N SER A 9 29.12 -18.19 -24.29
CA SER A 9 29.77 -17.39 -23.26
C SER A 9 28.80 -17.19 -22.10
N GLU A 10 29.01 -17.93 -21.01
CA GLU A 10 28.40 -17.69 -19.71
C GLU A 10 28.93 -16.35 -19.14
N ASN A 11 28.11 -15.30 -19.15
CA ASN A 11 28.38 -14.09 -18.38
C ASN A 11 27.94 -14.31 -16.92
N LYS A 12 28.91 -14.55 -16.04
CA LYS A 12 28.72 -14.51 -14.59
C LYS A 12 28.56 -13.05 -14.13
N PRO A 13 27.56 -12.71 -13.30
CA PRO A 13 27.48 -11.37 -12.72
C PRO A 13 28.56 -11.18 -11.65
N GLY A 14 29.37 -10.14 -11.81
CA GLY A 14 30.37 -9.73 -10.83
C GLY A 14 29.70 -9.17 -9.57
N LYS A 15 30.10 -9.69 -8.40
CA LYS A 15 29.82 -9.04 -7.11
C LYS A 15 30.52 -7.68 -7.10
N GLN A 16 29.76 -6.60 -7.03
CA GLN A 16 30.29 -5.26 -6.80
C GLN A 16 29.77 -4.80 -5.42
N ASP A 17 30.69 -4.64 -4.47
CA ASP A 17 30.39 -4.16 -3.13
C ASP A 17 29.83 -2.74 -3.19
N CYS A 18 28.66 -2.52 -2.61
CA CYS A 18 27.93 -1.27 -2.67
C CYS A 18 28.47 -0.30 -1.62
N THR A 19 29.34 0.63 -2.03
CA THR A 19 29.73 1.77 -1.19
C THR A 19 28.60 2.79 -1.13
N THR A 20 28.19 3.15 0.09
CA THR A 20 27.12 4.12 0.39
C THR A 20 27.51 5.53 -0.10
N THR A 21 27.01 5.95 -1.26
CA THR A 21 26.94 7.38 -1.60
C THR A 21 25.62 7.94 -1.07
N GLY A 22 25.70 8.72 0.01
CA GLY A 22 24.55 9.34 0.64
C GLY A 22 23.91 10.38 -0.29
N PHE A 23 22.60 10.24 -0.50
CA PHE A 23 21.75 11.27 -1.09
C PHE A 23 21.04 12.01 0.05
N GLN A 24 21.10 13.34 0.04
CA GLN A 24 20.46 14.22 1.01
C GLN A 24 19.10 14.68 0.45
N PRO A 25 17.96 14.30 1.04
CA PRO A 25 16.67 14.85 0.66
C PRO A 25 16.51 16.28 1.17
N SER A 26 15.91 17.16 0.37
CA SER A 26 15.56 18.51 0.79
C SER A 26 14.45 18.47 1.85
N SER A 27 14.78 18.89 3.07
CA SER A 27 13.83 19.09 4.17
C SER A 27 13.11 20.43 4.00
N ASN A 28 11.80 20.41 3.78
CA ASN A 28 10.93 21.54 4.10
C ASN A 28 10.13 21.20 5.37
N PRO A 29 10.22 22.01 6.44
CA PRO A 29 9.40 21.79 7.63
C PRO A 29 7.96 22.23 7.36
N MET A 30 6.98 21.35 7.59
CA MET A 30 5.59 21.75 7.71
C MET A 30 5.38 22.43 9.06
N ASN A 31 4.83 23.64 9.01
CA ASN A 31 4.46 24.42 10.19
C ASN A 31 3.29 23.77 10.93
N GLU A 32 3.41 23.64 12.25
CA GLU A 32 2.30 23.33 13.15
C GLU A 32 1.21 24.42 13.04
N ILE A 33 0.02 24.03 12.60
CA ILE A 33 -1.16 24.89 12.62
C ILE A 33 -1.94 24.59 13.91
N TRP A 34 -1.98 25.57 14.81
CA TRP A 34 -2.85 25.58 15.97
C TRP A 34 -4.30 25.79 15.52
N LEU A 35 -5.18 24.81 15.78
CA LEU A 35 -6.62 24.99 15.62
C LEU A 35 -7.26 25.48 16.93
N GLY A 36 -8.06 26.53 16.77
CA GLY A 36 -8.56 27.41 17.81
C GLY A 36 -9.61 26.81 18.74
N ARG A 37 -9.66 27.42 19.93
CA ARG A 37 -10.61 27.20 21.02
C ARG A 37 -12.03 27.55 20.56
N ILE A 38 -12.98 26.63 20.71
CA ILE A 38 -14.42 26.94 20.67
C ILE A 38 -14.95 26.84 22.11
N ASP A 39 -15.37 27.99 22.65
CA ASP A 39 -16.11 28.12 23.90
C ASP A 39 -17.63 28.04 23.64
N GLY A 40 -18.36 27.51 24.63
CA GLY A 40 -19.83 27.52 24.72
C GLY A 40 -20.46 26.17 24.40
N SER A 41 -21.44 25.64 25.13
CA SER A 41 -22.15 25.97 26.36
C SER A 41 -23.14 24.80 26.56
N THR A 42 -23.28 24.32 27.79
CA THR A 42 -24.24 23.29 28.22
C THR A 42 -25.67 23.56 27.77
N GLU A 43 -26.36 22.52 27.29
CA GLU A 43 -27.72 22.21 27.77
C GLU A 43 -28.04 20.72 27.63
N SER A 44 -28.42 20.15 28.76
CA SER A 44 -28.82 18.77 29.00
C SER A 44 -30.19 18.48 28.39
N ASN A 45 -30.39 17.31 27.81
CA ASN A 45 -31.69 16.63 27.89
C ASN A 45 -31.52 15.11 27.94
N GLN A 46 -31.91 14.55 29.08
CA GLN A 46 -32.07 13.13 29.32
C GLN A 46 -33.32 12.63 28.58
N ILE A 47 -33.22 11.52 27.86
CA ILE A 47 -34.37 10.65 27.57
C ILE A 47 -33.96 9.20 27.82
N HIS A 48 -34.78 8.52 28.62
CA HIS A 48 -34.59 7.20 29.20
C HIS A 48 -35.05 6.06 28.27
N LEU A 49 -34.26 4.97 28.28
CA LEU A 49 -34.62 3.52 28.19
C LEU A 49 -35.06 2.93 26.82
N PRO A 50 -35.00 1.58 26.60
CA PRO A 50 -34.52 0.50 27.48
C PRO A 50 -33.46 -0.44 26.87
N ILE A 51 -32.73 -1.09 27.79
CA ILE A 51 -31.85 -2.25 27.55
C ILE A 51 -32.68 -3.45 27.08
N LYS A 52 -32.25 -4.11 26.01
CA LYS A 52 -32.62 -5.49 25.69
C LYS A 52 -31.36 -6.31 25.51
N ASP A 53 -31.17 -7.26 26.42
CA ASP A 53 -30.30 -8.42 26.25
C ASP A 53 -30.70 -9.17 24.98
N VAL A 54 -29.73 -9.47 24.12
CA VAL A 54 -29.84 -10.56 23.14
C VAL A 54 -28.54 -11.33 23.11
N THR A 55 -28.72 -12.62 23.37
CA THR A 55 -27.84 -13.78 23.46
C THR A 55 -26.93 -14.04 22.26
N GLU A 56 -25.78 -14.67 22.57
CA GLU A 56 -24.89 -15.39 21.65
C GLU A 56 -25.66 -16.22 20.62
N GLY A 57 -25.40 -15.95 19.33
CA GLY A 57 -25.88 -16.74 18.21
C GLY A 57 -24.71 -17.41 17.48
N ASN A 58 -24.52 -18.70 17.74
CA ASN A 58 -23.72 -19.59 16.90
C ASN A 58 -24.38 -19.74 15.53
N TYR A 59 -23.65 -19.50 14.44
CA TYR A 59 -24.13 -19.80 13.08
C TYR A 59 -23.37 -20.98 12.47
N LYS A 60 -24.10 -22.09 12.31
CA LYS A 60 -23.72 -23.23 11.47
C LYS A 60 -23.93 -22.87 10.00
N ALA A 61 -22.97 -23.25 9.16
CA ALA A 61 -23.10 -23.24 7.71
C ALA A 61 -24.26 -24.16 7.25
N THR A 62 -25.08 -23.67 6.34
CA THR A 62 -26.03 -24.48 5.57
C THR A 62 -25.62 -24.44 4.11
N ASP A 63 -25.22 -25.59 3.60
CA ASP A 63 -24.95 -25.85 2.19
C ASP A 63 -26.24 -25.68 1.36
N VAL A 64 -26.15 -24.91 0.28
CA VAL A 64 -27.14 -24.88 -0.79
C VAL A 64 -26.40 -25.12 -2.10
N GLU A 65 -26.61 -26.30 -2.69
CA GLU A 65 -26.17 -26.63 -4.05
C GLU A 65 -26.82 -25.67 -5.05
N VAL A 66 -26.01 -24.99 -5.87
CA VAL A 66 -26.48 -24.22 -7.03
C VAL A 66 -25.92 -24.85 -8.30
N ILE A 67 -26.86 -25.31 -9.12
CA ILE A 67 -26.67 -25.89 -10.44
C ILE A 67 -26.06 -24.84 -11.38
N GLY A 68 -25.02 -25.25 -12.11
CA GLY A 68 -24.13 -24.38 -12.86
C GLY A 68 -24.78 -23.54 -13.97
N SER A 69 -24.24 -22.33 -14.13
CA SER A 69 -24.25 -21.60 -15.39
C SER A 69 -22.85 -21.07 -15.65
N ASN A 70 -22.38 -21.26 -16.89
CA ASN A 70 -21.06 -20.83 -17.35
C ASN A 70 -20.98 -19.30 -17.31
N HIS A 71 -20.34 -18.77 -16.29
CA HIS A 71 -19.91 -17.38 -16.23
C HIS A 71 -18.38 -17.36 -16.05
N THR A 72 -17.74 -16.52 -16.86
CA THR A 72 -16.37 -16.03 -16.67
C THR A 72 -16.07 -15.85 -15.20
N VAL A 73 -14.96 -16.42 -14.71
CA VAL A 73 -14.53 -16.35 -13.31
C VAL A 73 -14.53 -14.89 -12.88
N ASP A 74 -15.61 -14.48 -12.22
CA ASP A 74 -15.71 -13.18 -11.57
C ASP A 74 -14.71 -13.27 -10.41
N GLU A 75 -13.72 -12.37 -10.39
CA GLU A 75 -12.83 -12.30 -9.23
C GLU A 75 -13.71 -12.06 -8.00
N ASP A 76 -13.67 -12.93 -7.00
CA ASP A 76 -14.52 -12.80 -5.82
C ASP A 76 -14.32 -11.42 -5.17
N VAL A 77 -15.30 -10.54 -5.33
CA VAL A 77 -15.29 -9.20 -4.74
C VAL A 77 -15.84 -9.28 -3.32
N LEU A 78 -14.96 -9.03 -2.36
CA LEU A 78 -15.28 -9.00 -0.94
C LEU A 78 -15.83 -7.63 -0.54
N HIS A 79 -16.84 -7.65 0.31
CA HIS A 79 -17.47 -6.43 0.86
C HIS A 79 -17.21 -6.41 2.36
N PRO A 80 -16.09 -5.81 2.82
CA PRO A 80 -15.74 -5.81 4.22
C PRO A 80 -16.74 -5.01 5.05
N TYR A 81 -16.91 -5.41 6.31
CA TYR A 81 -17.72 -4.66 7.27
C TYR A 81 -16.96 -3.40 7.69
N VAL A 82 -17.48 -2.23 7.33
CA VAL A 82 -16.99 -0.95 7.85
C VAL A 82 -17.59 -0.74 9.24
N TYR A 83 -16.74 -0.50 10.23
CA TYR A 83 -17.15 -0.43 11.62
C TYR A 83 -18.15 0.69 11.91
N ILE A 84 -19.26 0.36 12.58
CA ILE A 84 -20.17 1.37 13.13
C ILE A 84 -19.40 2.18 14.19
N TYR A 85 -19.43 3.52 14.10
CA TYR A 85 -18.65 4.46 14.92
C TYR A 85 -17.18 4.69 14.54
N SER A 86 -16.77 4.31 13.32
CA SER A 86 -15.42 4.63 12.81
C SER A 86 -15.36 5.89 11.93
N SER A 87 -16.40 6.72 11.89
CA SER A 87 -16.46 7.85 10.95
C SER A 87 -15.63 9.04 11.44
N HIS A 88 -14.79 9.57 10.55
CA HIS A 88 -14.03 10.81 10.75
C HIS A 88 -14.97 12.01 10.72
N ARG A 89 -15.93 12.02 9.80
CA ARG A 89 -16.83 13.16 9.55
C ARG A 89 -17.66 13.57 10.76
N ASN A 90 -18.18 12.61 11.51
CA ASN A 90 -18.95 12.87 12.73
C ASN A 90 -18.08 12.79 14.02
N GLY A 91 -16.78 12.53 13.85
CA GLY A 91 -15.80 12.37 14.90
C GLY A 91 -16.06 11.20 15.84
N THR A 92 -16.88 10.22 15.45
CA THR A 92 -17.17 9.03 16.29
C THR A 92 -15.93 8.19 16.52
N ILE A 93 -15.04 8.15 15.53
CA ILE A 93 -13.72 7.51 15.60
C ILE A 93 -12.87 8.03 16.78
N TYR A 94 -13.02 9.30 17.18
CA TYR A 94 -12.25 9.89 18.28
C TYR A 94 -12.93 9.79 19.65
N LYS A 95 -14.20 9.39 19.69
CA LYS A 95 -15.03 9.44 20.91
C LYS A 95 -15.16 8.10 21.63
N ASN A 96 -14.87 7.00 20.94
CA ASN A 96 -15.13 5.65 21.46
C ASN A 96 -13.83 4.99 21.92
N GLU A 97 -13.41 5.22 23.18
CA GLU A 97 -12.19 4.63 23.73
C GLU A 97 -12.20 3.10 23.69
N ARG A 98 -13.34 2.47 24.03
CA ARG A 98 -13.47 1.01 24.03
C ARG A 98 -13.38 0.38 22.64
N TYR A 99 -13.69 1.15 21.60
CA TYR A 99 -13.57 0.68 20.22
C TYR A 99 -12.10 0.38 19.89
N TRP A 100 -11.20 1.32 20.22
CA TRP A 100 -9.78 1.13 19.99
C TRP A 100 -9.15 0.07 20.89
N ASP A 101 -9.62 -0.06 22.13
CA ASP A 101 -9.17 -1.13 23.03
C ASP A 101 -9.52 -2.53 22.47
N SER A 102 -10.66 -2.65 21.78
CA SER A 102 -11.09 -3.90 21.13
C SER A 102 -10.36 -4.17 19.82
N VAL A 103 -10.07 -3.12 19.03
CA VAL A 103 -9.55 -3.23 17.66
C VAL A 103 -8.03 -3.36 17.61
N PHE A 104 -7.30 -2.90 18.62
CA PHE A 104 -5.83 -2.97 18.61
C PHE A 104 -5.21 -4.10 19.42
N LEU A 105 -5.91 -4.71 20.40
CA LEU A 105 -5.33 -5.65 21.38
C LEU A 105 -3.93 -5.25 21.92
N LEU A 106 -3.58 -3.96 21.85
CA LEU A 106 -2.25 -3.41 22.10
C LEU A 106 -2.35 -2.35 23.18
N MET A 107 -1.70 -2.64 24.30
CA MET A 107 -1.45 -1.81 25.48
C MET A 107 -0.65 -0.51 25.19
N SER A 108 -0.68 0.09 24.00
CA SER A 108 0.25 1.17 23.64
C SER A 108 -0.28 2.22 22.67
N LEU A 109 -1.59 2.52 22.66
CA LEU A 109 -1.96 3.91 22.41
C LEU A 109 -1.42 4.72 23.58
N THR A 110 -0.48 5.62 23.32
CA THR A 110 -0.08 6.63 24.31
C THR A 110 -1.28 7.56 24.47
N VAL A 111 -2.25 7.13 25.26
CA VAL A 111 -3.38 7.95 25.71
C VAL A 111 -2.76 9.08 26.53
N LYS A 112 -2.43 10.18 25.85
CA LYS A 112 -2.11 11.43 26.53
C LYS A 112 -3.40 11.95 27.12
N ARG A 113 -3.69 11.54 28.36
CA ARG A 113 -4.68 12.19 29.22
C ARG A 113 -4.21 13.62 29.47
N LEU A 114 -4.72 14.57 28.68
CA LEU A 114 -4.73 15.97 29.06
C LEU A 114 -6.17 16.33 29.47
N ASN A 115 -6.35 16.71 30.74
CA ASN A 115 -7.53 17.41 31.23
C ASN A 115 -8.89 16.71 30.98
N ASN A 116 -9.04 15.45 31.38
CA ASN A 116 -10.31 14.68 31.27
C ASN A 116 -10.88 14.54 29.84
N SER A 117 -10.09 14.83 28.80
CA SER A 117 -10.43 14.51 27.40
C SER A 117 -9.33 13.62 26.83
N THR A 118 -9.70 12.42 26.42
CA THR A 118 -8.81 11.50 25.71
C THR A 118 -8.81 11.89 24.24
N ASN A 119 -7.82 12.67 23.83
CA ASN A 119 -7.61 12.93 22.41
C ASN A 119 -6.71 11.83 21.88
N VAL A 120 -7.26 10.92 21.07
CA VAL A 120 -6.48 9.95 20.30
C VAL A 120 -5.81 10.72 19.16
N ILE A 121 -4.51 10.98 19.30
CA ILE A 121 -3.71 11.61 18.24
C ILE A 121 -3.11 10.49 17.40
N PHE A 122 -3.51 10.44 16.14
CA PHE A 122 -2.94 9.51 15.17
C PHE A 122 -1.74 10.17 14.49
N SER A 123 -0.56 9.59 14.66
CA SER A 123 0.65 10.00 13.94
C SER A 123 0.97 9.07 12.78
N GLU A 124 1.77 9.57 11.84
CA GLU A 124 2.32 8.82 10.72
C GLU A 124 3.35 7.77 11.18
N ALA A 125 3.52 6.70 10.38
CA ALA A 125 4.52 5.65 10.58
C ALA A 125 5.92 6.22 10.88
N GLN A 126 6.47 5.80 12.02
CA GLN A 126 7.78 6.25 12.51
C GLN A 126 8.89 5.28 12.14
N VAL A 127 8.55 4.02 11.87
CA VAL A 127 9.50 3.03 11.41
C VAL A 127 9.85 3.29 9.95
N GLU A 128 11.14 3.48 9.68
CA GLU A 128 11.68 3.65 8.33
C GLU A 128 11.73 2.31 7.57
N PRO A 129 11.58 2.32 6.23
CA PRO A 129 11.82 1.14 5.41
C PRO A 129 13.28 0.72 5.48
N MET A 130 13.58 -0.48 4.98
CA MET A 130 14.94 -1.02 4.93
C MET A 130 15.64 -1.08 6.31
N ARG A 131 14.87 -1.06 7.41
CA ARG A 131 15.37 -0.96 8.80
C ARG A 131 16.44 -2.00 9.13
N PHE A 132 16.30 -3.19 8.58
CA PHE A 132 17.16 -4.33 8.81
C PHE A 132 17.89 -4.76 7.52
N SER A 133 17.98 -3.89 6.52
CA SER A 133 18.74 -4.15 5.29
C SER A 133 20.25 -4.23 5.54
N VAL A 134 20.74 -3.57 6.59
CA VAL A 134 22.16 -3.50 6.95
C VAL A 134 22.55 -4.69 7.81
N THR A 135 23.64 -5.34 7.39
CA THR A 135 24.02 -6.69 7.82
C THR A 135 24.80 -6.76 9.14
N GLU A 136 25.12 -5.60 9.74
CA GLU A 136 26.01 -5.50 10.91
C GLU A 136 25.50 -6.23 12.17
N ARG A 137 24.18 -6.43 12.27
CA ARG A 137 23.55 -7.14 13.40
C ARG A 137 23.21 -8.60 13.10
N CYS A 138 23.52 -9.09 11.91
CA CYS A 138 23.23 -10.47 11.52
C CYS A 138 24.26 -11.41 12.15
N LYS A 139 23.80 -12.53 12.72
CA LYS A 139 24.69 -13.62 13.16
C LYS A 139 24.16 -14.97 12.66
N PRO A 140 25.05 -15.91 12.23
CA PRO A 140 26.49 -15.74 12.04
C PRO A 140 26.87 -14.78 10.89
N ASN A 141 26.03 -14.64 9.87
CA ASN A 141 26.24 -13.74 8.74
C ASN A 141 24.88 -13.37 8.11
N PRO A 142 24.80 -12.36 7.22
CA PRO A 142 23.53 -11.98 6.57
C PRO A 142 22.91 -13.02 5.64
N GLU A 143 23.67 -13.98 5.09
CA GLU A 143 23.10 -15.06 4.26
C GLU A 143 22.38 -16.12 5.12
N ASN A 144 22.81 -16.29 6.37
CA ASN A 144 22.27 -17.25 7.34
C ASN A 144 21.91 -16.54 8.66
N CYS A 145 21.22 -15.41 8.59
CA CYS A 145 20.90 -14.64 9.79
C CYS A 145 19.89 -15.40 10.67
N GLN A 146 20.19 -15.51 11.96
CA GLN A 146 19.32 -16.15 12.96
C GLN A 146 18.63 -15.14 13.89
N TYR A 147 18.96 -13.86 13.77
CA TYR A 147 18.31 -12.81 14.55
C TYR A 147 17.05 -12.41 13.81
N HIS A 148 17.20 -11.82 12.63
CA HIS A 148 16.04 -11.42 11.84
C HIS A 148 15.34 -12.62 11.20
N SER A 149 14.02 -12.54 11.16
CA SER A 149 13.15 -13.52 10.52
C SER A 149 12.17 -12.80 9.59
N THR A 150 11.67 -13.53 8.61
CA THR A 150 10.50 -13.15 7.82
C THR A 150 9.25 -13.09 8.69
N CYS A 151 8.19 -12.49 8.17
CA CYS A 151 6.88 -12.53 8.80
C CYS A 151 5.75 -12.49 7.77
N GLY A 152 4.53 -12.68 8.26
CA GLY A 152 3.34 -12.33 7.51
C GLY A 152 3.40 -10.86 7.09
N MET A 153 3.15 -10.56 5.81
CA MET A 153 3.02 -9.21 5.30
C MET A 153 1.84 -9.10 4.35
N MET A 154 1.21 -7.94 4.33
CA MET A 154 0.17 -7.62 3.37
C MET A 154 0.70 -6.72 2.26
N GLN A 155 0.30 -7.01 1.02
CA GLN A 155 0.55 -6.13 -0.13
C GLN A 155 -0.75 -5.55 -0.63
N VAL A 156 -0.82 -4.22 -0.73
CA VAL A 156 -1.85 -3.55 -1.54
C VAL A 156 -1.32 -3.39 -2.96
N PHE A 157 -1.95 -4.07 -3.91
CA PHE A 157 -1.53 -4.08 -5.30
C PHE A 157 -2.06 -2.90 -6.11
N SER A 158 -3.30 -2.51 -5.85
CA SER A 158 -3.93 -1.39 -6.56
C SER A 158 -5.13 -0.84 -5.81
N LEU A 159 -5.41 0.43 -6.10
CA LEU A 159 -6.65 1.11 -5.78
C LEU A 159 -7.33 1.48 -7.10
N LYS A 160 -8.63 1.26 -7.22
CA LYS A 160 -9.38 1.55 -8.43
C LYS A 160 -10.72 2.20 -8.08
N LEU A 161 -11.06 3.26 -8.78
CA LEU A 161 -12.37 3.87 -8.63
C LEU A 161 -13.40 3.03 -9.40
N ALA A 162 -14.42 2.50 -8.72
CA ALA A 162 -15.46 1.71 -9.36
C ALA A 162 -16.19 2.54 -10.42
N LYS A 163 -16.56 1.89 -11.54
CA LYS A 163 -17.25 2.57 -12.64
C LYS A 163 -18.71 2.79 -12.27
N THR A 164 -19.20 4.03 -12.33
CA THR A 164 -20.62 4.34 -12.15
C THR A 164 -21.26 4.75 -13.48
N THR A 165 -22.59 4.86 -13.50
CA THR A 165 -23.38 5.20 -14.70
C THR A 165 -23.44 6.71 -14.98
N THR A 166 -22.82 7.55 -14.14
CA THR A 166 -22.92 9.02 -14.23
C THR A 166 -21.67 9.64 -14.86
N ASN A 167 -21.86 10.39 -15.95
CA ASN A 167 -20.84 10.90 -16.87
C ASN A 167 -19.94 12.06 -16.36
N SER A 168 -19.78 12.27 -15.05
CA SER A 168 -19.00 13.40 -14.52
C SER A 168 -17.51 13.04 -14.31
N SER A 169 -16.81 12.71 -15.41
CA SER A 169 -15.36 12.47 -15.46
C SER A 169 -14.66 13.67 -16.11
N PRO A 170 -13.51 14.16 -15.60
CA PRO A 170 -12.67 13.63 -14.51
C PRO A 170 -13.06 14.11 -13.10
N ILE A 171 -12.63 13.37 -12.07
CA ILE A 171 -12.89 13.64 -10.64
C ILE A 171 -11.58 14.00 -9.94
N GLN A 172 -11.64 14.95 -9.00
CA GLN A 172 -10.51 15.32 -8.13
C GLN A 172 -10.62 14.62 -6.77
N LEU A 173 -9.72 13.68 -6.48
CA LEU A 173 -9.69 12.91 -5.24
C LEU A 173 -8.62 13.44 -4.28
N TYR A 174 -8.97 13.52 -3.00
CA TYR A 174 -8.04 13.81 -1.92
C TYR A 174 -8.42 13.05 -0.65
N GLY A 175 -7.58 13.14 0.39
CA GLY A 175 -7.71 12.37 1.62
C GLY A 175 -6.69 11.23 1.69
N TYR A 176 -6.98 10.21 2.49
CA TYR A 176 -6.04 9.12 2.72
C TYR A 176 -6.68 7.74 2.86
N ILE A 177 -5.85 6.73 2.61
CA ILE A 177 -6.02 5.34 3.06
C ILE A 177 -4.69 4.95 3.71
N ALA A 178 -4.74 4.45 4.94
CA ALA A 178 -3.57 4.01 5.69
C ALA A 178 -3.80 2.65 6.31
N ALA A 179 -2.77 1.81 6.28
CA ALA A 179 -2.72 0.60 7.06
C ALA A 179 -2.15 0.90 8.45
N ARG A 180 -2.63 0.17 9.47
CA ARG A 180 -2.06 0.12 10.81
C ARG A 180 -1.85 -1.32 11.19
N ASP A 181 -0.66 -1.58 11.68
CA ASP A 181 -0.24 -2.90 12.14
C ASP A 181 0.49 -2.78 13.48
N VAL A 182 0.90 -3.92 14.00
CA VAL A 182 1.58 -4.01 15.31
C VAL A 182 3.03 -3.54 15.30
N VAL A 183 3.57 -3.12 14.15
CA VAL A 183 4.98 -2.68 14.05
C VAL A 183 5.19 -1.33 14.76
N ASP A 184 4.26 -0.39 14.56
CA ASP A 184 4.24 0.88 15.29
C ASP A 184 2.83 1.46 15.55
N SER A 185 1.76 0.80 15.09
CA SER A 185 0.35 1.21 15.24
C SER A 185 0.00 2.58 14.64
N MET A 186 0.90 3.15 13.86
CA MET A 186 0.76 4.46 13.25
C MET A 186 0.18 4.38 11.83
N LEU A 187 -0.20 5.53 11.27
CA LEU A 187 -0.72 5.63 9.90
C LEU A 187 0.38 5.35 8.88
N ASN A 188 0.37 4.16 8.30
CA ASN A 188 1.22 3.80 7.16
C ASN A 188 0.45 4.03 5.85
N TYR A 189 0.61 5.22 5.26
CA TYR A 189 -0.23 5.70 4.16
C TYR A 189 -0.04 4.94 2.85
N VAL A 190 -1.06 4.21 2.40
CA VAL A 190 -1.12 3.62 1.05
C VAL A 190 -1.45 4.69 0.01
N PHE A 191 -2.34 5.61 0.36
CA PHE A 191 -2.69 6.80 -0.41
C PHE A 191 -2.77 7.99 0.55
N ASN A 192 -2.20 9.13 0.18
CA ASN A 192 -2.33 10.38 0.92
C ASN A 192 -2.18 11.59 -0.01
N ARG A 193 -3.23 12.39 -0.14
CA ARG A 193 -3.25 13.64 -0.92
C ARG A 193 -4.00 14.72 -0.16
N SER A 194 -3.42 15.93 -0.13
CA SER A 194 -4.11 17.09 0.43
C SER A 194 -5.19 17.60 -0.51
N ARG A 195 -6.14 18.37 0.02
CA ARG A 195 -7.16 19.06 -0.80
C ARG A 195 -6.57 20.06 -1.78
N ASP A 196 -5.40 20.63 -1.46
CA ASP A 196 -4.70 21.61 -2.28
C ASP A 196 -3.96 20.97 -3.46
N ASP A 197 -3.61 19.69 -3.34
CA ASP A 197 -2.97 18.88 -4.39
C ASP A 197 -3.75 17.57 -4.63
N PRO A 198 -4.98 17.64 -5.19
CA PRO A 198 -5.81 16.47 -5.42
C PRO A 198 -5.33 15.65 -6.63
N LEU A 199 -5.58 14.35 -6.60
CA LEU A 199 -5.37 13.47 -7.74
C LEU A 199 -6.55 13.58 -8.72
N VAL A 200 -6.28 13.97 -9.97
CA VAL A 200 -7.28 13.95 -11.04
C VAL A 200 -7.34 12.54 -11.64
N VAL A 201 -8.49 11.89 -11.57
CA VAL A 201 -8.68 10.52 -12.06
C VAL A 201 -9.99 10.37 -12.85
N GLN A 202 -9.98 9.49 -13.85
CA GLN A 202 -11.20 9.09 -14.55
C GLN A 202 -11.85 7.91 -13.84
N GLN A 203 -13.18 7.83 -13.85
CA GLN A 203 -13.88 6.66 -13.31
C GLN A 203 -13.45 5.37 -14.02
N GLY A 204 -13.32 4.28 -13.26
CA GLY A 204 -12.81 3.00 -13.77
C GLY A 204 -11.30 2.94 -13.95
N SER A 205 -10.57 4.02 -13.67
CA SER A 205 -9.10 4.04 -13.72
C SER A 205 -8.47 3.70 -12.38
N ILE A 206 -7.20 3.31 -12.43
CA ILE A 206 -6.36 3.08 -11.25
C ILE A 206 -6.09 4.43 -10.57
N ILE A 207 -6.19 4.44 -9.24
CA ILE A 207 -5.77 5.54 -8.38
C ILE A 207 -4.28 5.35 -8.12
N GLU A 208 -3.48 6.33 -8.52
CA GLU A 208 -2.03 6.28 -8.28
C GLU A 208 -1.74 6.37 -6.77
N MET A 209 -1.28 5.25 -6.21
CA MET A 209 -0.93 5.14 -4.78
C MET A 209 0.35 5.92 -4.48
N THR A 210 0.38 6.62 -3.34
CA THR A 210 1.63 7.16 -2.79
C THR A 210 2.56 6.04 -2.35
N GLY A 211 1.97 4.92 -1.92
CA GLY A 211 2.66 3.74 -1.41
C GLY A 211 2.97 3.89 0.08
N PRO A 212 2.86 2.80 0.86
CA PRO A 212 3.21 2.81 2.27
C PRO A 212 4.69 3.13 2.46
N LYS A 213 5.01 3.78 3.59
CA LYS A 213 6.37 4.15 3.97
C LYS A 213 7.26 2.92 4.15
N ARG A 214 6.68 1.83 4.65
CA ARG A 214 7.30 0.53 4.95
C ARG A 214 6.32 -0.62 4.68
N GLY A 215 6.82 -1.85 4.73
CA GLY A 215 6.02 -3.07 4.74
C GLY A 215 4.86 -3.04 5.73
N ILE A 216 3.71 -3.59 5.34
CA ILE A 216 2.54 -3.76 6.22
C ILE A 216 2.63 -5.15 6.84
N GLY A 217 2.85 -5.24 8.15
CA GLY A 217 3.04 -6.49 8.86
C GLY A 217 1.73 -7.18 9.20
N MET A 218 1.57 -8.42 8.76
CA MET A 218 0.45 -9.31 9.10
C MET A 218 0.89 -10.29 10.20
N VAL A 219 1.43 -9.76 11.31
CA VAL A 219 1.79 -10.54 12.51
C VAL A 219 0.60 -10.67 13.47
N ALA A 220 -0.33 -9.72 13.36
CA ALA A 220 -1.66 -9.74 13.94
C ALA A 220 -2.57 -8.96 12.96
N ASP A 221 -3.80 -8.72 13.37
CA ASP A 221 -4.81 -8.03 12.58
C ASP A 221 -4.31 -6.67 12.07
N VAL A 222 -4.63 -6.38 10.81
CA VAL A 222 -4.28 -5.14 10.14
C VAL A 222 -5.53 -4.30 9.96
N ILE A 223 -5.44 -3.04 10.36
CA ILE A 223 -6.54 -2.09 10.25
C ILE A 223 -6.28 -1.21 9.03
N PHE A 224 -7.27 -1.04 8.16
CA PHE A 224 -7.26 0.02 7.17
C PHE A 224 -8.18 1.14 7.60
N GLU A 225 -7.59 2.32 7.82
CA GLU A 225 -8.29 3.55 8.10
C GLU A 225 -8.31 4.44 6.86
N PHE A 226 -9.46 5.03 6.56
CA PHE A 226 -9.63 5.86 5.37
C PHE A 226 -10.61 7.01 5.60
N ASP A 227 -10.25 8.17 5.03
CA ASP A 227 -11.11 9.33 4.81
C ASP A 227 -10.73 9.87 3.43
N MET A 228 -11.46 9.46 2.39
CA MET A 228 -11.27 9.94 1.03
C MET A 228 -12.48 10.75 0.57
N ARG A 229 -12.19 11.77 -0.24
CA ARG A 229 -13.18 12.77 -0.65
C ARG A 229 -13.00 13.17 -2.11
N ILE A 230 -14.10 13.63 -2.68
CA ILE A 230 -14.16 14.24 -4.01
C ILE A 230 -14.24 15.75 -3.79
N LYS A 231 -13.22 16.46 -4.29
CA LYS A 231 -13.20 17.92 -4.27
C LYS A 231 -14.32 18.46 -5.17
N ASN A 232 -15.17 19.29 -4.62
CA ASN A 232 -16.30 19.90 -5.31
C ASN A 232 -16.37 21.38 -4.89
N GLY A 233 -16.05 22.28 -5.80
CA GLY A 233 -16.01 23.72 -5.49
C GLY A 233 -14.80 24.17 -4.66
N GLU A 234 -14.88 25.39 -4.14
CA GLU A 234 -13.74 26.05 -3.47
C GLU A 234 -13.62 25.66 -2.00
N LYS A 235 -14.71 25.33 -1.33
CA LYS A 235 -14.73 25.10 0.11
C LYS A 235 -14.91 23.62 0.45
N GLU A 236 -14.33 23.20 1.57
CA GLU A 236 -14.42 21.81 2.03
C GLU A 236 -15.85 21.37 2.36
N GLU A 237 -16.73 22.31 2.74
CA GLU A 237 -18.14 22.04 3.02
C GLU A 237 -18.94 21.55 1.80
N ASP A 238 -18.46 21.86 0.59
CA ASP A 238 -19.08 21.48 -0.67
C ASP A 238 -18.60 20.10 -1.15
N ASP A 239 -17.52 19.56 -0.56
CA ASP A 239 -16.88 18.32 -0.98
C ASP A 239 -17.73 17.08 -0.65
N LEU A 240 -17.67 16.09 -1.53
CA LEU A 240 -18.41 14.84 -1.36
C LEU A 240 -17.53 13.79 -0.68
N GLN A 241 -18.10 13.05 0.25
CA GLN A 241 -17.43 11.91 0.87
C GLN A 241 -17.37 10.75 -0.12
N LEU A 242 -16.17 10.24 -0.38
CA LEU A 242 -15.98 9.04 -1.18
C LEU A 242 -16.07 7.81 -0.29
N ILE A 243 -15.15 7.65 0.65
CA ILE A 243 -15.17 6.57 1.64
C ILE A 243 -14.70 7.13 2.98
N ASP A 244 -15.29 6.67 4.08
CA ASP A 244 -14.94 7.09 5.43
C ASP A 244 -15.12 5.89 6.37
N GLY A 245 -14.10 5.58 7.15
CA GLY A 245 -14.19 4.58 8.18
C GLY A 245 -12.96 3.72 8.35
N ILE A 246 -13.20 2.57 8.96
CA ILE A 246 -12.20 1.56 9.26
C ILE A 246 -12.72 0.18 8.86
N ILE A 247 -11.84 -0.62 8.28
CA ILE A 247 -11.99 -2.07 8.18
C ILE A 247 -10.83 -2.76 8.90
N GLU A 248 -11.06 -3.99 9.32
CA GLU A 248 -10.06 -4.86 9.91
C GLU A 248 -9.90 -6.11 9.05
N ILE A 249 -8.66 -6.52 8.86
CA ILE A 249 -8.30 -7.76 8.20
C ILE A 249 -7.68 -8.68 9.24
N ASP A 250 -8.37 -9.78 9.49
CA ASP A 250 -8.02 -10.82 10.47
C ASP A 250 -6.83 -11.67 9.98
N ASP A 251 -5.88 -11.96 10.86
CA ASP A 251 -4.73 -12.83 10.61
C ASP A 251 -5.10 -14.28 10.22
N ASN A 252 -6.34 -14.69 10.48
CA ASN A 252 -6.90 -15.99 10.12
C ASN A 252 -7.48 -16.05 8.70
N MET A 253 -7.38 -14.98 7.90
CA MET A 253 -7.86 -14.92 6.52
C MET A 253 -6.97 -15.71 5.53
N VAL A 254 -6.83 -17.02 5.75
CA VAL A 254 -6.01 -17.96 4.96
C VAL A 254 -6.35 -17.92 3.46
N THR A 255 -7.59 -17.58 3.10
CA THR A 255 -8.06 -17.49 1.71
C THR A 255 -7.41 -16.37 0.89
N MET A 256 -6.67 -15.47 1.53
CA MET A 256 -5.91 -14.39 0.90
C MET A 256 -4.42 -14.68 0.74
N ILE A 257 -3.93 -15.79 1.29
CA ILE A 257 -2.51 -16.15 1.19
C ILE A 257 -2.17 -16.43 -0.28
N GLY A 258 -1.24 -15.67 -0.84
CA GLY A 258 -0.82 -15.77 -2.25
C GLY A 258 -1.94 -15.52 -3.28
N THR A 259 -3.12 -15.08 -2.84
CA THR A 259 -4.32 -14.96 -3.68
C THR A 259 -4.85 -13.53 -3.60
N PRO A 260 -4.58 -12.67 -4.60
CA PRO A 260 -5.11 -11.31 -4.63
C PRO A 260 -6.63 -11.31 -4.61
N ARG A 261 -7.22 -10.60 -3.66
CA ARG A 261 -8.67 -10.38 -3.53
C ARG A 261 -9.00 -8.90 -3.71
N ILE A 262 -10.19 -8.62 -4.23
CA ILE A 262 -10.71 -7.26 -4.35
C ILE A 262 -11.63 -6.98 -3.17
N PHE A 263 -11.36 -5.89 -2.46
CA PHE A 263 -12.19 -5.35 -1.39
C PHE A 263 -12.90 -4.10 -1.89
N ARG A 264 -14.23 -4.17 -1.96
CA ARG A 264 -15.09 -3.06 -2.37
C ARG A 264 -15.42 -2.21 -1.15
N LEU A 265 -14.77 -1.06 -1.03
CA LEU A 265 -15.12 -0.04 -0.04
C LEU A 265 -16.25 0.81 -0.60
N SER A 266 -17.45 0.63 -0.08
CA SER A 266 -18.64 1.33 -0.55
C SER A 266 -18.75 2.73 0.05
N GLY A 267 -18.83 3.71 -0.83
CA GLY A 267 -19.13 5.09 -0.51
C GLY A 267 -20.58 5.49 -0.74
N ASP A 268 -20.91 6.72 -0.38
CA ASP A 268 -22.24 7.31 -0.65
C ASP A 268 -22.47 7.53 -2.15
N CYS A 269 -21.41 7.85 -2.89
CA CYS A 269 -21.48 8.22 -4.32
C CYS A 269 -20.83 7.18 -5.25
N VAL A 270 -19.65 6.68 -4.86
CA VAL A 270 -18.82 5.77 -5.66
C VAL A 270 -18.07 4.84 -4.71
N SER A 271 -17.75 3.63 -5.16
CA SER A 271 -16.92 2.68 -4.40
C SER A 271 -15.45 2.75 -4.81
N VAL A 272 -14.56 2.42 -3.88
CA VAL A 272 -13.14 2.19 -4.15
C VAL A 272 -12.86 0.70 -4.03
N ASP A 273 -12.32 0.11 -5.09
CA ASP A 273 -11.82 -1.26 -5.08
C ASP A 273 -10.35 -1.26 -4.64
N MET A 274 -10.04 -2.00 -3.58
CA MET A 274 -8.68 -2.23 -3.09
C MET A 274 -8.29 -3.68 -3.36
N SER A 275 -7.25 -3.90 -4.17
CA SER A 275 -6.72 -5.24 -4.42
C SER A 275 -5.55 -5.53 -3.49
N MET A 276 -5.61 -6.64 -2.75
CA MET A 276 -4.56 -7.02 -1.80
C MET A 276 -4.44 -8.54 -1.60
N ALA A 277 -3.28 -8.99 -1.11
CA ALA A 277 -3.01 -10.36 -0.68
C ALA A 277 -2.12 -10.40 0.55
N ILE A 278 -2.09 -11.55 1.20
CA ILE A 278 -1.21 -11.86 2.33
C ILE A 278 -0.08 -12.77 1.84
N PHE A 279 1.13 -12.52 2.35
CA PHE A 279 2.33 -13.29 2.13
C PHE A 279 2.83 -13.76 3.50
N ASP A 280 2.99 -15.06 3.70
CA ASP A 280 3.28 -15.69 4.99
C ASP A 280 4.74 -15.60 5.40
N ASN A 281 5.64 -15.63 4.42
CA ASN A 281 7.09 -15.70 4.61
C ASN A 281 7.78 -14.53 3.91
N ALA A 282 7.33 -13.30 4.19
CA ALA A 282 7.68 -12.15 3.38
C ALA A 282 8.85 -11.30 3.91
N VAL A 283 9.48 -10.62 2.96
CA VAL A 283 10.44 -9.53 3.16
C VAL A 283 9.97 -8.28 2.43
N GLU A 284 10.40 -7.11 2.92
CA GLU A 284 10.19 -5.83 2.25
C GLU A 284 11.18 -5.67 1.09
N ALA A 285 10.65 -5.46 -0.11
CA ALA A 285 11.39 -4.97 -1.26
C ALA A 285 11.19 -3.47 -1.39
N THR A 286 12.25 -2.70 -1.14
CA THR A 286 12.27 -1.27 -1.47
C THR A 286 12.88 -1.08 -2.85
N VAL A 287 12.05 -0.71 -3.82
CA VAL A 287 12.45 -0.44 -5.21
C VAL A 287 12.71 1.05 -5.39
N GLU A 288 13.94 1.39 -5.74
CA GLU A 288 14.39 2.74 -6.07
C GLU A 288 14.72 2.81 -7.57
N VAL A 289 14.16 3.78 -8.28
CA VAL A 289 14.39 3.94 -9.74
C VAL A 289 14.91 5.35 -10.00
N ALA A 290 16.02 5.43 -10.73
CA ALA A 290 16.62 6.68 -11.18
C ALA A 290 16.76 6.69 -12.70
N ILE A 291 16.42 7.82 -13.32
CA ILE A 291 16.50 8.03 -14.75
C ILE A 291 17.57 9.09 -15.00
N SER A 292 18.58 8.75 -15.78
CA SER A 292 19.71 9.62 -16.13
C SER A 292 19.94 9.61 -17.65
N GLU A 293 20.84 10.47 -18.11
CA GLU A 293 21.26 10.51 -19.53
C GLU A 293 20.07 10.69 -20.50
N LEU A 294 19.09 11.51 -20.12
CA LEU A 294 17.88 11.70 -20.92
C LEU A 294 18.20 12.44 -22.22
N HIS A 295 17.86 11.83 -23.36
CA HIS A 295 18.01 12.42 -24.68
C HIS A 295 16.70 13.04 -25.20
N TYR A 296 15.56 12.36 -24.99
CA TYR A 296 14.23 12.79 -25.41
C TYR A 296 13.20 12.37 -24.36
N GLY A 297 12.07 13.08 -24.28
CA GLY A 297 10.96 12.69 -23.42
C GLY A 297 10.24 11.44 -23.93
N PHE A 298 9.74 10.61 -23.00
CA PHE A 298 9.03 9.37 -23.29
C PHE A 298 8.02 9.04 -22.19
N ASP A 299 7.02 8.22 -22.51
CA ASP A 299 6.09 7.67 -21.52
C ASP A 299 6.69 6.41 -20.90
N LEU A 300 6.75 6.38 -19.57
CA LEU A 300 7.26 5.26 -18.79
C LEU A 300 6.14 4.64 -17.97
N SER A 301 5.92 3.35 -18.15
CA SER A 301 5.12 2.53 -17.24
C SER A 301 6.00 1.48 -16.58
N ILE A 302 5.96 1.42 -15.25
CA ILE A 302 6.65 0.42 -14.44
C ILE A 302 5.60 -0.46 -13.77
N SER A 303 5.77 -1.75 -13.90
CA SER A 303 4.93 -2.76 -13.27
C SER A 303 5.78 -3.91 -12.72
N TYR A 304 5.16 -4.77 -11.92
CA TYR A 304 5.82 -5.94 -11.37
C TYR A 304 4.94 -7.17 -11.45
N VAL A 305 5.60 -8.34 -11.50
CA VAL A 305 5.00 -9.66 -11.40
C VAL A 305 5.73 -10.41 -10.30
N LEU A 306 4.98 -11.04 -9.41
CA LEU A 306 5.51 -11.92 -8.36
C LEU A 306 5.31 -13.36 -8.79
N SER A 307 6.38 -14.16 -8.76
CA SER A 307 6.36 -15.54 -9.26
C SER A 307 5.53 -16.48 -8.38
N GLU A 308 5.31 -16.11 -7.12
CA GLU A 308 4.51 -16.85 -6.15
C GLU A 308 3.00 -16.66 -6.34
N LEU A 309 2.56 -15.69 -7.15
CA LEU A 309 1.14 -15.43 -7.38
C LEU A 309 0.62 -16.24 -8.57
N GLU A 310 -0.57 -16.82 -8.40
CA GLU A 310 -1.22 -17.55 -9.48
C GLU A 310 -1.52 -16.64 -10.68
N GLY A 311 -1.24 -17.15 -11.88
CA GLY A 311 -1.59 -16.50 -13.14
C GLY A 311 -0.66 -15.38 -13.61
N ASN A 312 0.52 -15.19 -13.00
CA ASN A 312 1.52 -14.18 -13.39
C ASN A 312 0.90 -12.78 -13.58
N ARG A 313 0.03 -12.39 -12.63
CA ARG A 313 -0.66 -11.11 -12.66
C ARG A 313 0.35 -9.97 -12.59
N GLU A 314 0.14 -8.96 -13.42
CA GLU A 314 0.99 -7.77 -13.51
C GLU A 314 0.34 -6.60 -12.77
N PHE A 315 1.09 -5.97 -11.86
CA PHE A 315 0.63 -4.87 -11.02
C PHE A 315 1.41 -3.60 -11.32
N GLN A 316 0.70 -2.49 -11.51
CA GLN A 316 1.31 -1.21 -11.91
C GLN A 316 1.84 -0.45 -10.69
N LEU A 317 3.09 0.01 -10.77
CA LEU A 317 3.73 0.87 -9.75
C LEU A 317 3.69 2.34 -10.16
N PHE A 318 3.92 2.61 -11.44
CA PHE A 318 4.12 3.96 -11.96
C PHE A 318 3.72 4.04 -13.43
N SER A 319 3.15 5.16 -13.86
CA SER A 319 2.84 5.42 -15.26
C SER A 319 2.74 6.92 -15.54
N ARG A 320 3.80 7.53 -16.08
CA ARG A 320 3.84 8.97 -16.42
C ARG A 320 4.83 9.26 -17.55
N THR A 321 4.68 10.42 -18.18
CA THR A 321 5.67 10.98 -19.11
C THR A 321 6.89 11.49 -18.35
N ILE A 322 8.08 11.13 -18.83
CA ILE A 322 9.39 11.55 -18.34
C ILE A 322 9.94 12.60 -19.29
N GLY A 323 10.15 13.82 -18.79
CA GLY A 323 10.70 14.95 -19.57
C GLY A 323 12.10 15.39 -19.14
N GLU A 324 12.59 14.92 -18.00
CA GLU A 324 13.91 15.25 -17.45
C GLU A 324 14.49 14.08 -16.65
N SER A 325 15.81 14.08 -16.44
CA SER A 325 16.47 13.12 -15.55
C SER A 325 16.01 13.34 -14.11
N CYS A 326 15.53 12.29 -13.46
CA CYS A 326 14.94 12.37 -12.13
C CYS A 326 15.07 11.05 -11.36
N GLY A 327 15.00 11.14 -10.04
CA GLY A 327 14.73 9.99 -9.19
C GLY A 327 13.21 9.85 -9.01
N LEU A 328 12.70 8.65 -9.19
CA LEU A 328 11.30 8.35 -8.86
C LEU A 328 11.16 8.13 -7.35
N ARG A 329 9.92 8.18 -6.85
CA ARG A 329 9.64 7.77 -5.47
C ARG A 329 10.01 6.30 -5.26
N ARG A 330 10.22 5.92 -4.01
CA ARG A 330 10.41 4.52 -3.64
C ARG A 330 9.09 3.76 -3.74
N PHE A 331 9.16 2.50 -4.13
CA PHE A 331 8.02 1.59 -4.11
C PHE A 331 8.29 0.49 -3.09
N MET A 332 7.32 0.25 -2.22
CA MET A 332 7.37 -0.82 -1.23
C MET A 332 6.53 -2.00 -1.75
N ILE A 333 7.16 -3.18 -1.81
CA ILE A 333 6.51 -4.42 -2.24
C ILE A 333 6.84 -5.52 -1.23
N ALA A 334 5.82 -6.18 -0.68
CA ALA A 334 6.00 -7.43 0.06
C ALA A 334 6.21 -8.59 -0.92
N VAL A 335 7.27 -9.38 -0.68
CA VAL A 335 7.66 -10.50 -1.54
C VAL A 335 8.02 -11.68 -0.64
N ASN A 336 7.56 -12.89 -0.97
CA ASN A 336 7.96 -14.07 -0.22
C ASN A 336 9.47 -14.30 -0.35
N LEU A 337 10.13 -14.76 0.71
CA LEU A 337 11.56 -15.07 0.68
C LEU A 337 11.84 -16.22 -0.30
N ASP A 338 13.00 -16.16 -0.95
CA ASP A 338 13.48 -17.13 -1.94
C ASP A 338 12.56 -17.28 -3.17
N THR A 339 11.84 -16.19 -3.53
CA THR A 339 11.04 -16.08 -4.76
C THR A 339 11.60 -15.01 -5.70
N LEU A 340 11.02 -14.91 -6.90
CA LEU A 340 11.44 -13.94 -7.91
C LEU A 340 10.38 -12.85 -8.08
N MET A 341 10.83 -11.61 -7.94
CA MET A 341 10.12 -10.42 -8.39
C MET A 341 10.63 -9.99 -9.76
N HIS A 342 9.72 -9.89 -10.73
CA HIS A 342 10.00 -9.39 -12.07
C HIS A 342 9.51 -7.96 -12.19
N LEU A 343 10.41 -7.01 -12.43
CA LEU A 343 10.08 -5.62 -12.75
C LEU A 343 10.05 -5.45 -14.28
N LYS A 344 8.94 -4.92 -14.79
CA LYS A 344 8.77 -4.61 -16.21
C LYS A 344 8.75 -3.10 -16.42
N PHE A 345 9.52 -2.66 -17.41
CA PHE A 345 9.64 -1.27 -17.82
C PHE A 345 9.14 -1.19 -19.27
N LYS A 346 7.98 -0.55 -19.44
CA LYS A 346 7.38 -0.29 -20.75
C LYS A 346 7.64 1.16 -21.11
N VAL A 347 8.36 1.36 -22.21
CA VAL A 347 8.77 2.67 -22.71
C VAL A 347 8.06 2.91 -24.03
N HIS A 348 7.37 4.04 -24.12
CA HIS A 348 6.66 4.45 -25.31
C HIS A 348 7.09 5.86 -25.70
N LYS A 349 7.48 6.01 -26.97
CA LYS A 349 7.77 7.30 -27.58
C LYS A 349 6.74 7.55 -28.68
N GLU A 350 6.31 8.80 -28.81
CA GLU A 350 5.35 9.16 -29.84
C GLU A 350 5.89 8.79 -31.24
N GLY A 351 5.10 8.00 -31.98
CA GLY A 351 5.48 7.51 -33.31
C GLY A 351 6.36 6.25 -33.32
N SER A 352 6.65 5.64 -32.17
CA SER A 352 7.36 4.36 -32.07
C SER A 352 6.51 3.25 -31.48
N ASN A 353 6.98 2.00 -31.60
CA ASN A 353 6.40 0.89 -30.86
C ASN A 353 6.80 0.96 -29.37
N VAL A 354 5.98 0.37 -28.51
CA VAL A 354 6.30 0.18 -27.09
C VAL A 354 7.42 -0.84 -26.97
N VAL A 355 8.47 -0.50 -26.23
CA VAL A 355 9.58 -1.40 -25.89
C VAL A 355 9.42 -1.84 -24.44
N GLU A 356 9.51 -3.14 -24.19
CA GLU A 356 9.44 -3.72 -22.84
C GLU A 356 10.79 -4.29 -22.42
N HIS A 357 11.27 -3.90 -21.25
CA HIS A 357 12.45 -4.47 -20.59
C HIS A 357 12.05 -5.12 -19.26
N CYS A 358 12.59 -6.30 -18.97
CA CYS A 358 12.31 -7.03 -17.75
C CYS A 358 13.60 -7.23 -16.93
N CYS A 359 13.53 -6.97 -15.63
CA CYS A 359 14.59 -7.24 -14.66
C CYS A 359 14.03 -8.20 -13.59
N SER A 360 14.82 -9.19 -13.21
CA SER A 360 14.41 -10.19 -12.22
C SER A 360 15.28 -10.06 -10.98
N PHE A 361 14.66 -9.99 -9.82
CA PHE A 361 15.34 -9.91 -8.53
C PHE A 361 14.87 -11.06 -7.63
N GLU A 362 15.81 -11.89 -7.22
CA GLU A 362 15.60 -12.90 -6.20
C GLU A 362 15.50 -12.22 -4.83
N SER A 363 14.41 -12.49 -4.12
CA SER A 363 14.18 -11.99 -2.77
C SER A 363 15.17 -12.62 -1.81
N LYS A 364 15.68 -11.81 -0.89
CA LYS A 364 16.66 -12.23 0.12
C LYS A 364 16.22 -11.68 1.46
N LEU A 365 16.73 -12.26 2.54
CA LEU A 365 16.50 -11.70 3.86
C LEU A 365 17.13 -10.32 3.98
N HIS A 366 18.35 -10.14 3.46
CA HIS A 366 19.09 -8.89 3.53
C HIS A 366 19.77 -8.55 2.21
N GLY A 367 20.19 -7.29 2.08
CA GLY A 367 21.09 -6.83 1.02
C GLY A 367 20.38 -6.03 -0.06
N CYS A 368 21.10 -5.75 -1.14
CA CYS A 368 20.56 -5.02 -2.27
C CYS A 368 21.17 -5.53 -3.58
N ALA A 369 20.44 -5.30 -4.67
CA ALA A 369 20.89 -5.55 -6.02
C ALA A 369 20.45 -4.39 -6.91
N SER A 370 21.25 -4.07 -7.92
CA SER A 370 20.93 -3.02 -8.88
C SER A 370 21.18 -3.48 -10.29
N GLN A 371 20.36 -3.00 -11.21
CA GLN A 371 20.49 -3.26 -12.64
C GLN A 371 20.32 -1.94 -13.41
N GLU A 372 21.18 -1.74 -14.40
CA GLU A 372 21.09 -0.61 -15.32
C GLU A 372 20.46 -1.10 -16.63
N ILE A 373 19.44 -0.38 -17.09
CA ILE A 373 18.79 -0.58 -18.38
C ILE A 373 19.20 0.59 -19.27
N LYS A 374 19.95 0.30 -20.33
CA LYS A 374 20.35 1.29 -21.32
C LYS A 374 19.38 1.27 -22.48
N LEU A 375 18.67 2.38 -22.64
CA LEU A 375 17.73 2.62 -23.73
C LEU A 375 18.33 3.64 -24.70
N GLU A 376 17.69 3.81 -25.86
CA GLU A 376 18.07 4.91 -26.76
C GLU A 376 17.69 6.28 -26.17
N GLU A 377 16.65 6.32 -25.33
CA GLU A 377 16.08 7.53 -24.74
C GLU A 377 16.76 7.97 -23.45
N ALA A 378 17.18 7.02 -22.62
CA ALA A 378 17.74 7.24 -21.29
C ALA A 378 18.44 6.00 -20.72
N SER A 379 19.19 6.21 -19.65
CA SER A 379 19.67 5.14 -18.76
C SER A 379 18.78 5.08 -17.52
N ILE A 380 18.20 3.90 -17.25
CA ILE A 380 17.36 3.65 -16.07
C ILE A 380 18.13 2.74 -15.11
N LEU A 381 18.47 3.26 -13.94
CA LEU A 381 19.04 2.48 -12.85
C LEU A 381 17.91 2.07 -11.90
N VAL A 382 17.73 0.76 -11.74
CA VAL A 382 16.85 0.18 -10.73
C VAL A 382 17.68 -0.44 -9.63
N LYS A 383 17.34 -0.15 -8.37
CA LYS A 383 17.93 -0.76 -7.18
C LYS A 383 16.82 -1.33 -6.31
N VAL A 384 16.96 -2.59 -5.93
CA VAL A 384 16.06 -3.28 -5.00
C VAL A 384 16.85 -3.55 -3.72
N THR A 385 16.33 -3.07 -2.60
CA THR A 385 16.89 -3.35 -1.26
C THR A 385 15.93 -4.24 -0.50
N TRP A 386 16.44 -5.33 0.05
CA TRP A 386 15.69 -6.30 0.82
C TRP A 386 15.90 -6.10 2.31
N SER A 387 14.82 -6.16 3.07
CA SER A 387 14.86 -6.07 4.53
C SER A 387 13.72 -6.89 5.14
N PRO A 388 13.96 -7.62 6.23
CA PRO A 388 12.85 -8.10 7.05
C PRO A 388 12.17 -6.91 7.73
N LEU A 389 10.91 -7.10 8.11
CA LEU A 389 10.12 -6.09 8.83
C LEU A 389 10.35 -6.16 10.34
N ILE A 390 10.60 -7.38 10.86
CA ILE A 390 10.83 -7.68 12.27
C ILE A 390 12.22 -8.28 12.49
N ALA A 391 12.65 -8.32 13.75
CA ALA A 391 13.99 -8.74 14.17
C ALA A 391 14.01 -9.89 15.15
#